data_AF-A0A1X0DNM0-F1
#
_entry.id   AF-A0A1X0DNM0-F1
#
_cell.length_a   1.000
_cell.length_b   1.000
_cell.length_c   1.000
_cell.angle_alpha   90.00
_cell.angle_beta   90.00
_cell.angle_gamma   90.00
#
_symmetry.space_group_name_H-M   'P 1'
#
loop_
_entity.id
_entity.type
_entity.pdbx_description
1 polymer ?
#
loop_
_entity_poly.entity_id
_entity_poly.type
_entity_poly.pdbx_seq_one_letter_code
_entity_poly.pdbx_strand_id
1 'polypeptide(L)'
;MPGNYKSEGPKDGKPCYWKRIGGDDGAQILDNALTKKAQIVTIEATDKQFKTSSCQTWQLTDESPPPQPGAGGILVGLAGIIGSNPQPPR
;
A
#
# COMPACT_ATOMS: atom_id res chain seq x y z
N MET A 1 15.55 8.07 2.06
CA MET A 1 15.06 9.42 2.38
C MET A 1 13.56 9.32 2.59
N PRO A 2 12.98 10.03 3.57
CA PRO A 2 11.54 10.04 3.74
C PRO A 2 10.83 10.71 2.56
N GLY A 3 9.61 10.28 2.26
CA GLY A 3 8.80 10.83 1.19
C GLY A 3 7.88 9.81 0.53
N ASN A 4 7.08 10.27 -0.42
CA ASN A 4 6.24 9.40 -1.24
C ASN A 4 7.00 8.97 -2.48
N TYR A 5 6.97 7.67 -2.76
CA TYR A 5 7.63 7.08 -3.90
C TYR A 5 6.64 6.32 -4.76
N LYS A 6 6.70 6.53 -6.07
CA LYS A 6 5.87 5.84 -7.06
C LYS A 6 6.69 4.82 -7.84
N SER A 7 6.10 3.66 -8.06
CA SER A 7 6.52 2.69 -9.08
C SER A 7 5.35 2.42 -10.02
N GLU A 8 5.63 2.37 -11.32
CA GLU A 8 4.63 2.03 -12.35
C GLU A 8 4.19 0.55 -12.29
N GLY A 9 4.73 -0.22 -11.35
CA GLY A 9 4.26 -1.56 -11.02
C GLY A 9 5.21 -2.66 -11.50
N PRO A 10 4.69 -3.81 -11.97
CA PRO A 10 5.48 -4.96 -12.41
C PRO A 10 6.59 -4.66 -13.41
N LYS A 11 7.72 -5.35 -13.23
CA LYS A 11 8.81 -5.46 -14.21
C LYS A 11 8.92 -6.91 -14.70
N ASP A 12 9.22 -7.08 -15.98
CA ASP A 12 9.48 -8.38 -16.61
C ASP A 12 8.34 -9.41 -16.43
N GLY A 13 7.08 -8.93 -16.42
CA GLY A 13 5.89 -9.77 -16.26
C GLY A 13 5.71 -10.41 -14.87
N LYS A 14 6.57 -10.11 -13.91
CA LYS A 14 6.51 -10.64 -12.54
C LYS A 14 5.79 -9.65 -11.62
N PRO A 15 4.92 -10.12 -10.70
CA PRO A 15 4.29 -9.23 -9.72
C PRO A 15 5.34 -8.41 -8.95
N CYS A 16 5.09 -7.11 -8.84
CA CYS A 16 5.91 -6.22 -8.04
C CYS A 16 5.67 -6.52 -6.56
N TYR A 17 6.75 -6.82 -5.84
CA TYR A 17 6.74 -6.98 -4.40
C TYR A 17 7.57 -5.88 -3.75
N TRP A 18 7.05 -5.31 -2.67
CA TRP A 18 7.80 -4.38 -1.85
C TRP A 18 7.48 -4.59 -0.37
N LYS A 19 8.42 -4.21 0.50
CA LYS A 19 8.22 -4.15 1.94
C LYS A 19 9.02 -3.02 2.58
N ARG A 20 8.41 -2.40 3.58
CA ARG A 20 9.01 -1.46 4.52
C ARG A 20 9.36 -2.19 5.81
N ILE A 21 10.54 -1.92 6.35
CA ILE A 21 11.04 -2.55 7.57
C ILE A 21 11.48 -1.45 8.53
N GLY A 22 11.09 -1.58 9.80
CA GLY A 22 11.48 -0.69 10.89
C GLY A 22 11.24 -1.32 12.25
N GLY A 23 10.73 -0.54 13.20
CA GLY A 23 10.66 -0.94 14.61
C GLY A 23 11.98 -0.75 15.35
N ASP A 24 11.95 -0.90 16.66
CA ASP A 24 13.09 -0.63 17.55
C ASP A 24 14.29 -1.56 17.26
N ASP A 25 14.01 -2.81 16.88
CA ASP A 25 15.00 -3.81 16.47
C ASP A 25 15.34 -3.76 14.97
N GLY A 26 14.65 -2.92 14.19
CA GLY A 26 14.83 -2.82 12.75
C GLY A 26 14.45 -4.09 11.97
N ALA A 27 13.63 -4.97 12.55
CA ALA A 27 13.24 -6.25 11.95
C ALA A 27 11.74 -6.35 11.64
N GLN A 28 10.93 -5.40 12.11
CA GLN A 28 9.48 -5.43 11.95
C GLN A 28 9.09 -5.01 10.53
N ILE A 29 8.22 -5.80 9.88
CA ILE A 29 7.61 -5.40 8.63
C ILE A 29 6.53 -4.37 8.95
N LEU A 30 6.74 -3.13 8.51
CA LEU A 30 5.81 -2.02 8.72
C LEU A 30 4.64 -2.08 7.72
N ASP A 31 4.94 -2.37 6.46
CA ASP A 31 3.97 -2.56 5.39
C ASP A 31 4.59 -3.38 4.27
N ASN A 32 3.75 -4.08 3.49
CA ASN A 32 4.16 -4.78 2.29
C ASN A 32 2.97 -4.97 1.34
N ALA A 33 3.29 -5.13 0.05
CA ALA A 33 2.30 -5.59 -0.92
C ALA A 33 2.94 -6.42 -2.03
N LEU A 34 2.13 -7.31 -2.60
CA LEU A 34 2.39 -8.04 -3.84
C LEU A 34 1.31 -7.63 -4.85
N THR A 35 1.71 -6.98 -5.94
CA THR A 35 0.76 -6.31 -6.83
C THR A 35 1.11 -6.46 -8.31
N LYS A 36 0.06 -6.41 -9.15
CA LYS A 36 0.16 -6.31 -10.61
C LYS A 36 -0.16 -4.90 -11.13
N LYS A 37 -0.27 -3.90 -10.25
CA LYS A 37 -0.64 -2.52 -10.55
C LYS A 37 0.47 -1.56 -10.11
N ALA A 38 0.42 -0.32 -10.57
CA ALA A 38 1.25 0.77 -10.04
C ALA A 38 1.01 0.97 -8.54
N GLN A 39 2.03 1.47 -7.84
CA GLN A 39 2.03 1.66 -6.38
C GLN A 39 2.64 3.01 -6.02
N ILE A 40 2.08 3.63 -4.98
CA ILE A 40 2.66 4.77 -4.30
C ILE A 40 2.82 4.37 -2.84
N VAL A 41 4.01 4.58 -2.28
CA VAL A 41 4.36 4.19 -0.91
C VAL A 41 4.98 5.38 -0.20
N THR A 42 4.52 5.66 1.02
CA THR A 42 5.18 6.60 1.93
C THR A 42 6.29 5.87 2.66
N ILE A 43 7.53 6.36 2.57
CA ILE A 43 8.67 5.90 3.38
C ILE A 43 8.88 6.94 4.48
N GLU A 44 8.83 6.52 5.74
CA GLU A 44 8.99 7.42 6.89
C GLU A 44 10.46 7.54 7.30
N ALA A 45 10.78 8.55 8.13
CA ALA A 45 12.12 8.69 8.70
C ALA A 45 12.51 7.56 9.67
N THR A 46 11.51 6.86 10.22
CA THR A 46 11.71 5.72 11.12
C THR A 46 11.95 4.41 10.39
N ASP A 47 11.62 4.33 9.09
CA ASP A 47 11.93 3.17 8.25
C ASP A 47 13.44 2.93 8.23
N LYS A 48 13.82 1.69 8.49
CA LYS A 48 15.22 1.25 8.47
C LYS A 48 15.60 0.67 7.13
N GLN A 49 14.70 -0.04 6.46
CA GLN A 49 14.96 -0.62 5.15
C GLN A 49 13.70 -0.60 4.27
N PHE A 50 13.92 -0.38 2.98
CA PHE A 50 12.92 -0.59 1.94
C PHE A 50 13.46 -1.64 0.97
N LYS A 51 12.73 -2.74 0.79
CA LYS A 51 13.12 -3.83 -0.11
C LYS A 51 12.08 -3.98 -1.20
N THR A 52 12.55 -4.15 -2.43
CA THR A 52 11.71 -4.29 -3.61
C THR A 52 12.19 -5.42 -4.50
N SER A 53 11.27 -6.08 -5.20
CA SER A 53 11.55 -7.15 -6.16
C SER A 53 10.58 -7.04 -7.32
N SER A 54 11.10 -7.14 -8.55
CA SER A 54 10.31 -7.11 -9.78
C SER A 54 9.38 -5.90 -9.92
N CYS A 55 9.76 -4.77 -9.35
CA CYS A 55 9.09 -3.49 -9.54
C CYS A 55 9.87 -2.63 -10.54
N GLN A 56 9.16 -1.79 -11.30
CA GLN A 56 9.77 -0.66 -12.00
C GLN A 56 10.43 0.28 -10.99
N THR A 57 11.35 1.12 -11.48
CA THR A 57 12.11 2.06 -10.64
C THR A 57 11.18 2.91 -9.78
N TRP A 58 11.50 3.02 -8.49
CA TRP A 58 10.80 3.91 -7.57
C TRP A 58 11.32 5.34 -7.72
N GLN A 59 10.41 6.29 -7.90
CA GLN A 59 10.74 7.71 -8.06
C GLN A 59 10.00 8.54 -7.00
N LEU A 60 10.65 9.58 -6.48
CA LEU A 60 10.00 10.52 -5.56
C LEU A 60 8.83 11.20 -6.29
N THR A 61 7.71 11.38 -5.60
CA THR A 61 6.49 11.98 -6.14
C THR A 61 5.81 12.86 -5.10
N ASP A 62 5.02 13.83 -5.55
CA ASP A 62 4.11 14.62 -4.71
C ASP A 62 2.72 13.96 -4.59
N GLU A 63 2.47 12.88 -5.35
CA GLU A 63 1.24 12.10 -5.24
C GLU A 63 1.18 11.41 -3.86
N SER A 64 0.01 11.45 -3.23
CA SER A 64 -0.24 10.69 -2.00
C SER A 64 -0.62 9.24 -2.33
N PRO A 65 -0.26 8.26 -1.49
CA PRO A 65 -0.76 6.91 -1.64
C PRO A 65 -2.30 6.92 -1.72
N PRO A 66 -2.89 6.10 -2.61
CA PRO A 66 -4.34 5.93 -2.59
C PRO A 66 -4.76 5.43 -1.21
N PRO A 67 -5.98 5.74 -0.74
CA PRO A 67 -6.50 5.22 0.52
C PRO A 67 -6.36 3.69 0.51
N GLN A 68 -5.39 3.18 1.26
CA GLN A 68 -5.16 1.75 1.33
C GLN A 68 -6.31 1.18 2.16
N PRO A 69 -7.00 0.13 1.72
CA PRO A 69 -7.85 -0.64 2.61
C PRO A 69 -6.93 -1.30 3.64
N GLY A 70 -6.58 -0.57 4.69
CA GLY A 70 -5.72 -1.08 5.74
C GLY A 70 -6.38 -2.28 6.39
N ALA A 71 -5.58 -3.19 6.96
CA ALA A 71 -6.06 -4.27 7.81
C ALA A 71 -6.92 -3.78 9.01
N GLY A 72 -6.96 -2.47 9.29
CA GLY A 72 -7.87 -1.82 10.24
C GLY A 72 -9.24 -1.39 9.68
N GLY A 73 -9.51 -1.58 8.38
CA GLY A 73 -10.80 -1.25 7.74
C GLY A 73 -11.94 -2.22 8.07
N ILE A 74 -11.65 -3.36 8.70
CA ILE A 74 -12.66 -4.34 9.12
C ILE A 74 -13.64 -3.74 10.14
N LEU A 75 -13.24 -2.71 10.90
CA LEU A 75 -14.12 -2.08 11.90
C LEU A 75 -15.13 -1.08 11.33
N VAL A 76 -14.87 -0.49 10.16
CA VAL A 76 -15.82 0.46 9.51
C VAL A 76 -16.85 -0.29 8.65
N GLY A 77 -16.51 -1.49 8.17
CA GLY A 77 -17.40 -2.32 7.36
C GLY A 77 -18.54 -3.03 8.11
N LEU A 78 -18.51 -3.09 9.44
CA LEU A 78 -19.56 -3.72 10.25
C LEU A 78 -20.67 -2.74 10.67
N ALA A 79 -20.48 -1.43 10.48
CA ALA A 79 -21.54 -0.44 10.71
C ALA A 79 -22.53 -0.34 9.53
N GLY A 80 -22.22 -0.94 8.37
CA GLY A 80 -23.05 -0.89 7.16
C GLY A 80 -23.98 -2.08 6.93
N ILE A 81 -23.98 -3.11 7.80
CA ILE A 81 -24.82 -4.30 7.62
C ILE A 81 -26.23 -4.17 8.24
N ILE A 82 -26.59 -3.01 8.78
CA ILE A 82 -27.92 -2.77 9.36
C ILE A 82 -28.47 -1.45 8.80
N GLY A 83 -28.96 -1.49 7.58
CA GLY A 83 -29.51 -0.32 6.91
C GLY A 83 -30.26 -0.72 5.66
N SER A 84 -31.49 -1.20 5.86
CA SER A 84 -32.51 -1.38 4.84
C SER A 84 -32.55 -0.21 3.85
N ASN A 85 -32.76 -0.51 2.57
CA ASN A 85 -33.89 -0.07 1.72
C ASN A 85 -33.45 0.18 0.24
N PRO A 86 -34.38 0.34 -0.72
CA PRO A 86 -34.68 -0.65 -1.75
C PRO A 86 -34.29 -0.18 -3.16
N GLN A 87 -34.10 -1.12 -4.08
CA GLN A 87 -33.89 -0.80 -5.50
C GLN A 87 -35.22 -0.39 -6.17
N PRO A 88 -35.31 0.75 -6.86
CA PRO A 88 -36.44 1.04 -7.73
C PRO A 88 -36.27 0.33 -9.08
N PRO A 89 -37.36 -0.11 -9.73
CA PRO A 89 -37.28 -0.86 -10.98
C PRO A 89 -37.19 0.08 -12.19
N ARG A 90 -36.29 -0.22 -13.13
CA ARG A 90 -36.66 -0.83 -14.42
C ARG A 90 -35.41 -1.34 -15.15
#